data_AF-A0A7X8A8F3-F1
#
_entry.id   AF-A0A7X8A8F3-F1
#
_cell.length_a   1.000
_cell.length_b   1.000
_cell.length_c   1.000
_cell.angle_alpha   90.00
_cell.angle_beta   90.00
_cell.angle_gamma   90.00
#
_symmetry.space_group_name_H-M   'P 1'
#
loop_
_entity.id
_entity.type
_entity.pdbx_description
1 polymer ?
#
loop_
_entity_poly.entity_id
_entity_poly.type
_entity_poly.pdbx_seq_one_letter_code
_entity_poly.pdbx_strand_id
1 'polypeptide(L)' 'MKLALGFSPCPNDTFIFFALAHRKIGLRGYAFDLCIDDVEALN' A
#
# COMPACT_ATOMS: atom_id res chain seq x y z
N MET A 1 7.33 12.33 6.00
CA MET A 1 5.90 12.41 6.36
C MET A 1 5.31 11.00 6.35
N LYS A 2 4.54 10.60 7.37
CA LYS A 2 3.92 9.26 7.43
C LYS A 2 2.46 9.36 6.96
N LEU A 3 2.09 8.55 5.96
CA LEU A 3 0.75 8.49 5.35
C LEU A 3 0.14 7.12 5.59
N ALA A 4 -1.18 7.03 5.71
CA ALA A 4 -1.89 5.76 5.68
C ALA A 4 -2.24 5.40 4.22
N LEU A 5 -2.08 4.13 3.85
CA LEU A 5 -2.45 3.60 2.54
C LEU A 5 -3.12 2.23 2.72
N GLY A 6 -4.40 2.16 2.37
CA GLY A 6 -5.17 0.93 2.28
C GLY A 6 -5.26 0.42 0.85
N PHE A 7 -5.12 -0.89 0.63
CA PHE A 7 -5.40 -1.52 -0.68
C PHE A 7 -5.86 -2.97 -0.52
N SER A 8 -6.57 -3.51 -1.51
CA SER A 8 -7.14 -4.84 -1.39
C SER A 8 -6.10 -5.96 -1.57
N PRO A 9 -6.33 -7.17 -1.04
CA PRO A 9 -5.47 -8.32 -1.31
C PRO A 9 -5.59 -8.86 -2.74
N CYS A 10 -6.38 -8.23 -3.63
CA CYS A 10 -6.56 -8.67 -5.00
C CYS A 10 -5.24 -8.63 -5.81
N PRO A 11 -5.07 -9.50 -6.81
CA PRO A 11 -3.81 -9.58 -7.58
C PRO A 11 -3.40 -8.27 -8.26
N ASN A 12 -4.37 -7.48 -8.73
CA ASN A 12 -4.11 -6.16 -9.33
C ASN A 12 -3.50 -5.18 -8.33
N ASP A 13 -4.08 -5.05 -7.14
CA ASP A 13 -3.65 -4.09 -6.13
C ASP A 13 -2.31 -4.50 -5.51
N THR A 14 -2.17 -5.78 -5.18
CA THR A 14 -0.89 -6.32 -4.68
C THR A 14 0.22 -6.17 -5.72
N PHE A 15 -0.07 -6.32 -7.02
CA PHE A 15 0.89 -6.04 -8.09
C PHE A 15 1.28 -4.56 -8.16
N ILE A 16 0.29 -3.65 -8.12
CA ILE A 16 0.51 -2.19 -8.17
C ILE A 16 1.37 -1.72 -6.98
N PHE A 17 1.05 -2.19 -5.77
CA PHE A 17 1.70 -1.72 -4.55
C PHE A 17 2.89 -2.56 -4.08
N PHE A 18 3.22 -3.66 -4.76
CA PHE A 18 4.32 -4.56 -4.39
C PHE A 18 5.64 -3.81 -4.12
N ALA A 19 6.05 -2.94 -5.05
CA ALA A 19 7.31 -2.22 -4.93
C ALA A 19 7.30 -1.24 -3.74
N LEU A 20 6.15 -0.64 -3.44
CA LEU A 20 5.97 0.25 -2.30
C LEU A 20 5.99 -0.54 -0.99
N ALA A 21 5.20 -1.61 -0.89
CA ALA A 21 5.09 -2.47 0.29
C ALA A 21 6.42 -3.12 0.69
N HIS A 22 7.21 -3.54 -0.31
CA HIS A 22 8.52 -4.15 -0.09
C HIS A 22 9.70 -3.18 -0.16
N ARG A 23 9.46 -1.85 -0.18
CA ARG A 23 10.49 -0.80 -0.21
C ARG A 23 11.52 -0.96 -1.34
N LYS A 24 11.05 -1.39 -2.52
CA LYS A 24 11.86 -1.56 -3.74
C LYS A 24 12.04 -0.27 -4.55
N ILE A 25 11.38 0.82 -4.15
CA ILE A 25 11.46 2.14 -4.79
C ILE A 25 11.76 3.24 -3.75
N GLY A 26 12.44 4.29 -4.18
CA GLY A 26 12.75 5.44 -3.33
C GLY A 26 11.51 6.28 -3.05
N LEU A 27 11.15 6.42 -1.76
CA LEU A 27 9.92 7.11 -1.32
C LEU A 27 10.13 8.60 -1.01
N ARG A 28 11.29 9.18 -1.32
CA ARG A 28 11.58 10.64 -1.19
C ARG A 28 11.14 11.27 0.15
N GLY A 29 11.34 10.56 1.26
CA GLY A 29 10.98 11.04 2.61
C GLY A 29 9.54 10.77 3.05
N TYR A 30 8.75 10.08 2.23
CA TYR A 30 7.46 9.50 2.61
C TYR A 30 7.64 8.12 3.26
N ALA A 31 6.80 7.84 4.24
CA ALA A 31 6.64 6.53 4.85
C ALA A 31 5.15 6.17 4.83
N PHE A 32 4.84 4.89 4.69
CA PHE A 32 3.46 4.42 4.60
C PHE A 32 3.14 3.46 5.75
N ASP A 33 1.98 3.66 6.37
CA ASP A 33 1.29 2.67 7.19
C ASP A 33 0.32 1.91 6.29
N LEU A 34 0.55 0.62 6.12
CA LEU A 34 -0.19 -0.18 5.14
C LEU A 34 -1.31 -0.95 5.82
N CYS A 35 -2.51 -0.84 5.28
CA CYS A 35 -3.65 -1.69 5.61
C CYS A 35 -4.02 -2.53 4.39
N ILE A 36 -4.11 -3.84 4.56
CA ILE A 36 -4.52 -4.75 3.49
C ILE A 36 -5.80 -5.43 3.96
N ASP A 37 -6.91 -5.05 3.36
CA ASP A 37 -8.24 -5.55 3.72
C ASP A 37 -9.17 -5.54 2.51
N ASP A 38 -10.36 -6.16 2.62
CA ASP A 38 -11.35 -6.13 1.55
C ASP A 38 -11.81 -4.69 1.22
N VAL A 39 -12.21 -4.45 -0.03
CA VAL A 39 -12.67 -3.12 -0.49
C VAL A 39 -13.85 -2.62 0.35
N GLU A 40 -14.73 -3.51 0.81
CA GLU A 40 -15.85 -3.16 1.68
C GLU A 40 -15.39 -2.68 3.06
N ALA A 41 -14.27 -3.21 3.58
CA ALA A 41 -13.69 -2.80 4.86
C ALA A 41 -12.83 -1.52 4.76
N LEU A 42 -12.38 -1.17 3.55
CA LEU A 42 -11.54 0.02 3.29
C LEU A 42 -12.34 1.31 3.00
N ASN A 43 -13.64 1.22 2.73
CA ASN A 43 -14.55 2.37 2.52
C ASN A 43 -15.14 2.90 3.83
#